data_AF-A0AAN7U0G2-F1
#
_entry.id   AF-A0AAN7U0G2-F1
#
_cell.length_a   1.000
_cell.length_b   1.000
_cell.length_c   1.000
_cell.angle_alpha   90.00
_cell.angle_beta   90.00
_cell.angle_gamma   90.00
#
_symmetry.space_group_name_H-M   'P 1'
#
loop_
_entity.id
_entity.type
_entity.pdbx_description
1 polymer ?
#
loop_
_entity_poly.entity_id
_entity_poly.type
_entity_poly.pdbx_seq_one_letter_code
_entity_poly.pdbx_strand_id
1 'polypeptide(L)'
;MAEMVINNISTPDGASSPSIKRGSYKPNPENPRRIIMFDGVCNVCDGFVQFVFPRDVEKRFSFQALQTEKGKEILDYYGIPCDMSTIILVDEADDKYYTKSTAVLNILFFLKNDSSVLRVL
;
A
#
# COMPACT_ATOMS: atom_id res chain seq x y z
N MET A 1 -36.51 8.78 0.26
CA MET A 1 -35.58 9.49 1.15
C MET A 1 -34.45 8.54 1.49
N ALA A 2 -33.24 8.87 1.03
CA ALA A 2 -31.91 8.49 1.51
C ALA A 2 -30.94 8.66 0.32
N GLU A 3 -30.53 9.90 0.07
CA GLU A 3 -29.38 10.16 -0.80
C GLU A 3 -28.12 9.69 -0.06
N MET A 4 -27.38 8.76 -0.66
CA MET A 4 -26.07 8.35 -0.16
C MET A 4 -25.03 9.15 -0.94
N VAL A 5 -24.48 10.15 -0.24
CA VAL A 5 -23.41 11.04 -0.70
C VAL A 5 -22.21 10.20 -1.16
N ILE A 6 -21.94 10.19 -2.47
CA ILE A 6 -20.70 9.64 -3.02
C ILE A 6 -19.66 10.75 -2.89
N ASN A 7 -18.90 10.73 -1.80
CA ASN A 7 -17.77 11.64 -1.65
C ASN A 7 -16.68 11.27 -2.67
N ASN A 8 -16.35 12.23 -3.54
CA ASN A 8 -15.18 12.20 -4.41
C ASN A 8 -13.90 12.19 -3.54
N ILE A 9 -13.43 11.01 -3.17
CA ILE A 9 -12.11 10.83 -2.56
C ILE A 9 -11.08 11.05 -3.67
N SER A 10 -10.38 12.17 -3.58
CA SER A 10 -9.27 12.49 -4.45
C SER A 10 -8.12 11.54 -4.08
N THR A 11 -7.78 10.59 -4.96
CA THR A 11 -6.55 9.81 -4.80
C THR A 11 -5.34 10.77 -4.88
N PRO A 12 -4.34 10.66 -4.01
CA PRO A 12 -3.19 11.58 -4.01
C PRO A 12 -2.36 11.54 -5.31
N ASP A 13 -2.48 10.48 -6.10
CA ASP A 13 -1.69 10.24 -7.31
C ASP A 13 -2.47 10.48 -8.64
N GLY A 14 -3.65 11.10 -8.61
CA GLY A 14 -4.39 11.51 -9.82
C GLY A 14 -4.93 10.36 -10.70
N ALA A 15 -4.99 9.14 -10.18
CA ALA A 15 -5.61 8.01 -10.87
C ALA A 15 -7.13 8.10 -10.73
N SER A 16 -7.86 8.10 -11.85
CA SER A 16 -9.31 8.00 -11.83
C SER A 16 -9.71 6.59 -11.40
N SER A 17 -10.27 6.44 -10.20
CA SER A 17 -10.84 5.16 -9.74
C SER A 17 -11.97 4.73 -10.68
N PRO A 18 -11.91 3.54 -11.31
CA PRO A 18 -13.05 2.98 -12.02
C PRO A 18 -14.10 2.46 -11.02
N SER A 19 -15.35 2.39 -11.46
CA SER A 19 -16.52 1.97 -10.68
C SER A 19 -16.28 0.65 -9.93
N ILE A 20 -16.35 0.74 -8.60
CA ILE A 20 -16.09 -0.32 -7.61
C ILE A 20 -16.81 -1.63 -7.95
N LYS A 21 -16.06 -2.69 -8.25
CA LYS A 21 -16.47 -4.06 -7.88
C LYS A 21 -15.87 -4.30 -6.50
N ARG A 22 -16.72 -4.41 -5.47
CA ARG A 22 -16.25 -4.73 -4.12
C ARG A 22 -15.78 -6.19 -4.14
N GLY A 23 -14.49 -6.41 -4.35
CA GLY A 23 -13.83 -7.70 -4.13
C GLY A 23 -14.03 -8.21 -2.69
N SER A 24 -13.56 -9.42 -2.40
CA SER A 24 -13.65 -10.06 -1.08
C SER A 24 -12.77 -9.42 -0.01
N TYR A 25 -11.87 -8.52 -0.39
CA TYR A 25 -11.04 -7.79 0.53
C TYR A 25 -11.87 -6.86 1.43
N LYS A 26 -11.60 -6.92 2.74
CA LYS A 26 -12.22 -6.04 3.73
C LYS A 26 -11.12 -5.46 4.62
N PRO A 27 -10.88 -4.15 4.59
CA PRO A 27 -9.95 -3.53 5.52
C PRO A 27 -10.46 -3.70 6.96
N ASN A 28 -9.55 -3.84 7.92
CA ASN A 28 -9.94 -3.96 9.32
C ASN A 28 -10.09 -2.56 9.96
N PRO A 29 -11.32 -2.12 10.31
CA PRO A 29 -11.52 -0.80 10.92
C PRO A 29 -11.04 -0.72 12.37
N GLU A 30 -10.91 -1.83 13.09
CA GLU A 30 -10.49 -1.87 14.50
C GLU A 30 -8.97 -1.88 14.65
N ASN A 31 -8.26 -2.34 13.60
CA ASN A 31 -6.81 -2.40 13.55
C ASN A 31 -6.33 -2.19 12.11
N PRO A 32 -6.36 -0.94 11.61
CA PRO A 32 -5.99 -0.63 10.24
C PRO A 32 -4.51 -0.85 10.00
N ARG A 33 -4.19 -1.47 8.86
CA ARG A 33 -2.83 -1.88 8.48
C ARG A 33 -2.25 -0.95 7.43
N ARG A 34 -0.92 -0.90 7.42
CA ARG A 34 -0.15 -0.40 6.27
C ARG A 34 0.40 -1.58 5.52
N ILE A 35 0.02 -1.74 4.25
CA ILE A 35 0.37 -2.91 3.46
C ILE A 35 1.32 -2.49 2.36
N ILE A 36 2.53 -3.03 2.40
CA ILE A 36 3.52 -2.92 1.33
C ILE A 36 3.28 -4.06 0.36
N MET A 37 2.85 -3.73 -0.85
CA MET A 37 2.61 -4.68 -1.93
C MET A 37 3.75 -4.64 -2.95
N PHE A 38 4.22 -5.82 -3.39
CA PHE A 38 5.41 -5.97 -4.23
C PHE A 38 5.34 -7.19 -5.17
N ASP A 39 6.12 -7.18 -6.26
CA ASP A 39 6.10 -8.23 -7.30
C ASP A 39 6.82 -9.53 -6.91
N GLY A 40 7.85 -9.46 -6.06
CA GLY A 40 8.70 -10.62 -5.70
C GLY A 40 9.57 -11.19 -6.84
N VAL A 41 9.33 -10.81 -8.10
CA VAL A 41 10.13 -11.20 -9.27
C VAL A 41 11.10 -10.08 -9.70
N CYS A 42 10.73 -8.82 -9.46
CA CYS A 42 11.61 -7.67 -9.72
C CYS A 42 12.66 -7.52 -8.62
N ASN A 43 13.95 -7.68 -8.98
CA ASN A 43 15.09 -7.55 -8.05
C ASN A 43 15.12 -6.22 -7.28
N VAL A 44 14.62 -5.14 -7.87
CA VAL A 44 14.57 -3.82 -7.21
C VAL A 44 13.47 -3.78 -6.15
N CYS A 45 12.27 -4.26 -6.48
CA CYS A 45 11.14 -4.27 -5.54
C CYS A 45 11.41 -5.24 -4.38
N ASP A 46 11.94 -6.43 -4.69
CA ASP A 46 12.34 -7.39 -3.68
C ASP A 46 13.48 -6.85 -2.81
N GLY A 47 14.52 -6.26 -3.42
CA GLY A 47 15.62 -5.61 -2.70
C GLY A 47 15.16 -4.50 -1.75
N PHE A 48 14.14 -3.72 -2.15
CA PHE A 48 13.54 -2.72 -1.27
C PHE A 48 12.77 -3.35 -0.10
N VAL A 49 11.99 -4.40 -0.34
CA VAL A 49 11.30 -5.12 0.75
C VAL A 49 12.31 -5.75 1.72
N GLN A 50 13.37 -6.37 1.21
CA GLN A 50 14.48 -6.89 2.02
C GLN A 50 15.23 -5.80 2.79
N PHE A 51 15.22 -4.56 2.31
CA PHE A 51 15.74 -3.41 3.04
C PHE A 51 14.80 -2.98 4.17
N VAL A 52 13.49 -2.91 3.92
CA VAL A 52 12.47 -2.45 4.87
C VAL A 52 12.20 -3.48 5.97
N PHE A 53 12.06 -4.75 5.61
CA PHE A 53 11.68 -5.83 6.53
C PHE A 53 12.53 -5.90 7.83
N PRO A 54 13.87 -5.89 7.79
CA PRO A 54 14.68 -5.90 9.01
C PRO A 54 14.69 -4.55 9.76
N ARG A 55 14.21 -3.47 9.14
CA ARG A 55 14.17 -2.11 9.72
C ARG A 55 12.82 -1.78 10.34
N ASP A 56 11.76 -2.51 9.97
CA ASP A 56 10.43 -2.39 10.56
C ASP A 56 10.34 -3.16 11.90
N VAL A 57 11.10 -2.72 12.89
CA VAL A 57 11.18 -3.36 14.22
C VAL A 57 9.83 -3.32 14.93
N GLU A 58 9.09 -2.23 14.75
CA GLU A 58 7.76 -2.01 15.33
C GLU A 58 6.63 -2.79 14.60
N LYS A 59 6.93 -3.54 13.53
CA LYS A 59 5.96 -4.30 12.72
C LYS A 59 4.80 -3.43 12.23
N ARG A 60 5.12 -2.22 11.77
CA ARG A 60 4.15 -1.23 11.29
C ARG A 60 3.60 -1.60 9.93
N PHE A 61 4.30 -2.45 9.17
CA PHE A 61 3.94 -2.86 7.84
C PHE A 61 3.58 -4.34 7.77
N SER A 62 2.56 -4.63 6.96
CA SER A 62 2.27 -5.95 6.43
C SER A 62 2.83 -6.04 5.01
N PHE A 63 3.34 -7.20 4.62
CA PHE A 63 3.91 -7.43 3.29
C PHE A 63 3.02 -8.37 2.49
N GLN A 64 2.69 -8.00 1.25
CA GLN A 64 1.78 -8.77 0.41
C GLN A 64 2.27 -8.83 -1.04
N ALA A 65 2.47 -10.03 -1.59
CA ALA A 65 2.88 -10.14 -2.99
C ALA A 65 1.70 -9.83 -3.94
N LEU A 66 1.94 -9.04 -4.98
CA LEU A 66 0.94 -8.65 -6.00
C LEU A 66 0.37 -9.86 -6.76
N GLN A 67 1.19 -10.88 -6.95
CA GLN A 67 0.83 -12.07 -7.74
C GLN A 67 -0.16 -13.01 -7.04
N THR A 68 -0.29 -12.90 -5.72
CA THR A 68 -1.19 -13.73 -4.91
C THR A 68 -2.65 -13.36 -5.13
N GLU A 69 -3.58 -14.28 -4.86
CA GLU A 69 -5.03 -14.00 -4.93
C GLU A 69 -5.42 -12.82 -4.03
N LYS A 70 -4.91 -12.80 -2.79
CA LYS A 70 -5.12 -11.67 -1.86
C LYS A 70 -4.59 -10.34 -2.42
N GLY A 71 -3.43 -10.35 -3.06
CA GLY A 71 -2.88 -9.16 -3.71
C GLY A 71 -3.81 -8.62 -4.78
N LYS A 72 -4.35 -9.50 -5.63
CA LYS A 72 -5.34 -9.14 -6.66
C LYS A 72 -6.64 -8.59 -6.07
N GLU A 73 -7.13 -9.16 -4.99
CA GLU A 73 -8.33 -8.68 -4.30
C GLU A 73 -8.15 -7.26 -3.75
N ILE A 74 -6.98 -6.95 -3.19
CA ILE A 74 -6.66 -5.61 -2.70
C ILE A 74 -6.58 -4.61 -3.87
N LEU A 75 -5.91 -4.99 -4.97
CA LEU A 75 -5.82 -4.14 -6.15
C LEU A 75 -7.20 -3.83 -6.74
N ASP A 76 -8.08 -4.82 -6.81
CA ASP A 76 -9.46 -4.66 -7.30
C ASP A 76 -10.27 -3.75 -6.37
N TYR A 77 -10.14 -3.93 -5.05
CA TYR A 77 -10.82 -3.09 -4.06
C TYR A 77 -10.45 -1.60 -4.19
N TYR A 78 -9.15 -1.30 -4.33
CA TYR A 78 -8.66 0.07 -4.47
C TYR A 78 -8.71 0.60 -5.92
N GLY A 79 -9.14 -0.22 -6.88
CA GLY A 79 -9.19 0.14 -8.30
C GLY A 79 -7.80 0.43 -8.90
N ILE A 80 -6.75 -0.18 -8.35
CA ILE A 80 -5.37 0.07 -8.76
C ILE A 80 -5.09 -0.74 -10.03
N PRO A 81 -4.57 -0.11 -11.11
CA PRO A 81 -4.18 -0.84 -12.30
C PRO A 81 -3.10 -1.87 -11.95
N CYS A 82 -3.27 -3.10 -12.45
CA CYS A 82 -2.41 -4.24 -12.16
C CYS A 82 -1.06 -4.12 -12.89
N ASP A 83 -0.27 -3.13 -12.49
CA ASP A 83 1.13 -3.01 -12.88
C ASP A 83 1.94 -3.85 -11.90
N MET A 84 2.30 -5.06 -12.32
CA MET A 84 3.04 -5.99 -11.48
C MET A 84 4.45 -5.48 -11.16
N SER A 85 4.97 -4.47 -11.87
CA SER A 85 6.37 -4.03 -11.75
C SER A 85 6.61 -2.88 -10.76
N THR A 86 5.72 -2.66 -9.79
CA THR A 86 5.81 -1.53 -8.85
C THR A 86 5.73 -1.95 -7.37
N ILE A 87 6.18 -1.04 -6.51
CA ILE A 87 5.85 -1.03 -5.08
C ILE A 87 4.56 -0.23 -4.90
N ILE A 88 3.67 -0.73 -4.06
CA ILE A 88 2.43 -0.05 -3.67
C ILE A 88 2.37 -0.03 -2.15
N LEU A 89 2.02 1.11 -1.57
CA LEU A 89 1.71 1.23 -0.15
C LEU A 89 0.22 1.49 -0.01
N VAL A 90 -0.49 0.62 0.69
CA VAL A 90 -1.89 0.83 1.09
C VAL A 90 -1.93 1.24 2.55
N ASP A 91 -2.67 2.29 2.89
CA ASP A 91 -2.98 2.68 4.26
C ASP A 91 -4.50 2.53 4.49
N GLU A 92 -4.87 1.49 5.24
CA GLU A 92 -6.28 1.19 5.53
C GLU A 92 -6.94 2.25 6.43
N ALA A 93 -6.17 2.99 7.23
CA ALA A 93 -6.73 3.96 8.17
C ALA A 93 -7.33 5.17 7.44
N ASP A 94 -6.66 5.59 6.37
CA ASP A 94 -7.06 6.74 5.55
C ASP A 94 -7.74 6.35 4.23
N ASP A 95 -7.90 5.04 3.98
CA ASP A 95 -8.38 4.47 2.72
C ASP A 95 -7.60 5.00 1.49
N LYS A 96 -6.27 5.10 1.65
CA LYS A 96 -5.37 5.65 0.63
C LYS A 96 -4.39 4.61 0.13
N TYR A 97 -3.92 4.81 -1.08
CA TYR A 97 -2.77 4.10 -1.61
C TYR A 97 -1.79 5.05 -2.28
N TYR A 98 -0.54 4.63 -2.33
CA TYR A 98 0.56 5.31 -3.02
C TYR A 98 1.27 4.30 -3.91
N THR A 99 1.77 4.75 -5.05
CA THR A 99 2.46 3.89 -6.01
C THR A 99 3.89 4.35 -6.29
N LYS A 100 4.72 3.45 -6.85
CA LYS A 100 6.06 3.75 -7.39
C LYS A 100 6.95 4.50 -6.37
N SER A 101 7.58 5.59 -6.79
CA SER A 101 8.47 6.40 -5.95
C SER A 101 7.74 7.04 -4.77
N THR A 102 6.47 7.41 -4.93
CA THR A 102 5.66 7.98 -3.84
C THR A 102 5.46 6.95 -2.72
N ALA A 103 5.21 5.69 -3.06
CA ALA A 103 5.13 4.60 -2.09
C ALA A 103 6.45 4.43 -1.31
N VAL A 104 7.57 4.39 -2.03
CA VAL A 104 8.92 4.26 -1.44
C VAL A 104 9.22 5.41 -0.46
N LEU A 105 8.97 6.65 -0.87
CA LEU A 105 9.22 7.82 -0.01
C LEU A 105 8.36 7.81 1.26
N ASN A 106 7.08 7.44 1.15
CA ASN A 106 6.19 7.34 2.31
C ASN A 106 6.64 6.24 3.27
N ILE A 107 7.02 5.06 2.76
CA ILE A 107 7.56 3.96 3.57
C ILE A 107 8.81 4.41 4.33
N LEU A 108 9.74 5.09 3.65
CA LEU A 108 10.95 5.62 4.27
C LEU A 108 10.65 6.69 5.33
N PHE A 109 9.66 7.56 5.10
CA PHE A 109 9.23 8.57 6.07
C PHE A 109 8.68 7.93 7.35
N PHE A 110 7.86 6.89 7.21
CA PHE A 110 7.36 6.13 8.35
C PHE A 110 8.50 5.43 9.11
N LEU A 111 9.49 4.86 8.42
CA LEU A 111 10.68 4.27 9.05
C LEU A 111 11.59 5.30 9.74
N LYS A 112 11.65 6.54 9.25
CA LYS A 112 12.51 7.60 9.82
C LYS A 112 12.11 8.02 11.24
N ASN A 113 10.87 7.78 11.64
CA ASN A 113 10.44 7.99 13.03
C ASN A 113 11.06 6.97 14.02
N ASP A 114 11.77 5.98 13.50
CA ASP A 114 12.57 5.05 14.29
C ASP A 114 13.99 5.62 14.44
N SER A 115 14.41 5.87 15.69
CA SER A 115 15.70 6.50 16.04
C SER A 115 16.92 5.69 15.56
N SER A 116 16.68 4.47 15.06
CA SER A 116 17.65 3.52 14.54
C SER A 116 18.09 3.80 13.09
N VAL A 117 17.34 4.61 12.32
CA VAL A 117 17.61 4.86 10.88
C VAL A 117 18.65 5.98 10.65
N LEU A 118 18.95 6.80 11.66
CA LEU A 118 19.89 7.93 11.56
C LEU A 118 21.38 7.53 11.52
N ARG A 119 21.70 6.27 11.21
CA ARG A 119 23.08 5.75 11.24
C ARG A 119 23.64 5.32 9.88
N VAL A 120 22.86 5.46 8.80
CA VAL A 120 23.24 4.97 7.45
C VAL A 120 23.04 6.03 6.34
N LEU A 121 22.79 7.29 6.70
CA LEU A 121 22.87 8.43 5.76
C LEU A 121 24.06 9.32 6.14
#